data_AF-A0A378B674-F1
#
_entry.id   AF-A0A378B674-F1
#
_cell.length_a   1.000
_cell.length_b   1.000
_cell.length_c   1.000
_cell.angle_alpha   90.00
_cell.angle_beta   90.00
_cell.angle_gamma   90.00
#
_symmetry.space_group_name_H-M   'P 1'
#
loop_
_entity.id
_entity.type
_entity.pdbx_description
1 polymer ?
#
loop_
_entity_poly.entity_id
_entity_poly.type
_entity_poly.pdbx_seq_one_letter_code
_entity_poly.pdbx_strand_id
1 'polypeptide(L)'
;MDTLAGIFGIGQHPKGDKDPFALRRAALGVLRIIVEKNLALDLQTLTEEAVRLYGEKLTNANVVDDVIDFMLGRFRAWYQDEGYGVDTIQAVLARRPTRPADFDARMKAVSHFRTLEESSALAAANKRVSNILAKSDETLNDIVHASVLKEAAEIKLAGNLVVLRDKLQPYFAAGRYQDALIELAALREPVDEFFENVMVNAEDKDVRINRLTLLSKLRELFLQVADISLLQ
;
A
#
# COMPACT_ATOMS: atom_id res chain seq x y z
N MET A 1 6.66 16.22 17.70
CA MET A 1 6.32 16.78 16.38
C MET A 1 7.04 18.10 16.16
N ASP A 2 6.83 19.10 17.01
CA ASP A 2 7.50 20.41 16.92
C ASP A 2 9.02 20.32 16.69
N THR A 3 9.75 19.56 17.51
CA THR A 3 11.20 19.37 17.34
C THR A 3 11.59 18.74 16.00
N LEU A 4 10.79 17.80 15.48
CA LEU A 4 11.05 17.20 14.17
C LEU A 4 10.87 18.26 13.07
N ALA A 5 9.76 18.99 13.08
CA ALA A 5 9.48 20.05 12.12
C ALA A 5 10.55 21.16 12.15
N GLY A 6 10.94 21.62 13.34
CA GLY A 6 11.97 22.65 13.50
C GLY A 6 13.34 22.21 12.96
N ILE A 7 13.83 21.03 13.35
CA ILE A 7 15.16 20.54 12.94
C ILE A 7 15.21 20.22 11.45
N PHE A 8 14.18 19.59 10.89
CA PHE A 8 14.09 19.36 9.45
C PHE A 8 13.90 20.68 8.67
N GLY A 9 13.16 21.63 9.25
CA GLY A 9 12.91 22.95 8.69
C GLY A 9 14.13 23.86 8.57
N ILE A 10 15.15 23.64 9.39
CA ILE A 10 16.45 24.33 9.29
C ILE A 10 17.53 23.47 8.61
N GLY A 11 17.17 22.31 8.04
CA GLY A 11 18.10 21.44 7.31
C GLY A 11 19.10 20.66 8.17
N GLN A 12 18.84 20.51 9.47
CA GLN A 12 19.71 19.81 10.43
C GLN A 12 19.25 18.36 10.74
N HIS A 13 18.65 17.69 9.76
CA HIS A 13 18.21 16.30 9.91
C HIS A 13 19.40 15.34 10.14
N PRO A 14 19.18 14.17 10.79
CA PRO A 14 20.25 13.22 11.09
C PRO A 14 20.91 12.69 9.81
N LYS A 15 22.24 12.58 9.78
CA LYS A 15 23.03 12.05 8.64
C LYS A 15 23.90 10.88 9.07
N GLY A 16 23.88 9.79 8.29
CA GLY A 16 24.60 8.55 8.64
C GLY A 16 24.17 8.05 10.03
N ASP A 17 25.10 7.59 10.85
CA ASP A 17 24.77 7.10 12.20
C ASP A 17 24.56 8.22 13.23
N LYS A 18 24.92 9.47 12.92
CA LYS A 18 24.82 10.59 13.86
C LYS A 18 23.38 11.09 14.01
N ASP A 19 22.87 11.08 15.24
CA ASP A 19 21.58 11.65 15.63
C ASP A 19 21.75 12.60 16.84
N PRO A 20 22.34 13.79 16.64
CA PRO A 20 22.73 14.69 17.73
C PRO A 20 21.54 15.23 18.54
N PHE A 21 20.34 15.26 17.95
CA PHE A 21 19.11 15.75 18.58
C PHE A 21 18.16 14.61 19.01
N ALA A 22 18.63 13.36 18.97
CA ALA A 22 17.85 12.17 19.32
C ALA A 22 16.51 12.04 18.57
N LEU A 23 16.45 12.51 17.32
CA LEU A 23 15.24 12.53 16.51
C LEU A 23 14.71 11.14 16.19
N ARG A 24 15.59 10.14 16.04
CA ARG A 24 15.17 8.75 15.81
C ARG A 24 14.39 8.22 17.01
N ARG A 25 14.89 8.48 18.21
CA ARG A 25 14.24 8.08 19.46
C ARG A 25 12.92 8.84 19.65
N ALA A 26 12.91 10.14 19.38
CA ALA A 26 11.69 10.95 19.47
C ALA A 26 10.61 10.48 18.47
N ALA A 27 10.99 10.26 17.21
CA ALA A 27 10.08 9.76 16.18
C ALA A 27 9.51 8.39 16.56
N LEU A 28 10.35 7.44 16.99
CA LEU A 28 9.89 6.12 17.42
C LEU A 28 8.95 6.20 18.63
N GLY A 29 9.24 7.09 19.59
CA GLY A 29 8.37 7.32 20.74
C GLY A 29 6.98 7.81 20.34
N VAL A 30 6.89 8.76 19.40
CA VAL A 30 5.61 9.25 18.86
C VAL A 30 4.85 8.11 18.17
N LEU A 31 5.52 7.35 17.29
CA LEU A 31 4.90 6.22 16.58
C LEU A 31 4.34 5.19 17.56
N ARG A 32 5.14 4.79 18.55
CA ARG A 32 4.73 3.83 19.57
C ARG A 32 3.52 4.30 20.36
N ILE A 33 3.51 5.55 20.83
CA ILE A 33 2.36 6.10 21.56
C ILE A 33 1.09 6.02 20.71
N ILE A 34 1.16 6.42 19.44
CA ILE A 34 0.00 6.42 18.54
C ILE A 34 -0.49 4.98 18.28
N VAL A 35 0.43 4.05 17.98
CA VAL A 35 0.10 2.65 17.68
C VAL A 35 -0.42 1.92 18.93
N GLU A 36 0.35 1.94 20.02
CA GLU A 36 0.03 1.18 21.25
C GLU A 36 -1.26 1.68 21.93
N LYS A 37 -1.60 2.96 21.76
CA LYS A 37 -2.87 3.54 22.24
C LYS A 37 -3.97 3.58 21.18
N ASN A 38 -3.69 3.08 19.98
CA ASN A 38 -4.61 3.09 18.83
C ASN A 38 -5.24 4.47 18.59
N LEU A 39 -4.43 5.53 18.57
CA LEU A 39 -4.91 6.90 18.42
C LEU A 39 -5.21 7.19 16.95
N ALA A 40 -6.34 7.84 16.69
CA ALA A 40 -6.76 8.28 15.36
C ALA A 40 -6.01 9.53 14.89
N LEU A 41 -4.68 9.51 14.94
CA LEU A 41 -3.80 10.63 14.57
C LEU A 41 -3.12 10.38 13.22
N ASP A 42 -2.96 11.46 12.45
CA ASP A 42 -2.30 11.48 11.16
C ASP A 42 -0.98 12.27 11.25
N LEU A 43 0.13 11.64 10.86
CA LEU A 43 1.44 12.29 10.88
C LEU A 43 1.51 13.49 9.94
N GLN A 44 0.80 13.45 8.82
CA GLN A 44 0.75 14.56 7.89
C GLN A 44 0.12 15.78 8.56
N THR A 45 -1.11 15.64 9.09
CA THR A 45 -1.80 16.72 9.78
C THR A 45 -1.01 17.25 10.97
N LEU A 46 -0.42 16.36 11.78
CA LEU A 46 0.40 16.76 12.93
C LEU A 46 1.66 17.53 12.52
N THR A 47 2.27 17.19 11.38
CA THR A 47 3.49 17.83 10.89
C THR A 47 3.17 19.15 10.21
N GLU A 48 2.11 19.22 9.40
CA GLU A 48 1.60 20.45 8.80
C GLU A 48 1.28 21.50 9.87
N GLU A 49 0.62 21.09 10.95
CA GLU A 49 0.31 21.99 12.07
C GLU A 49 1.59 22.46 12.77
N ALA A 50 2.56 21.58 13.00
CA ALA A 50 3.85 21.98 13.59
C ALA A 50 4.60 22.98 12.70
N VAL A 51 4.66 22.73 11.38
CA VAL A 51 5.28 23.64 10.40
C VAL A 51 4.58 25.00 10.38
N ARG A 52 3.24 25.01 10.39
CA ARG A 52 2.44 26.24 10.42
C ARG A 52 2.77 27.14 11.60
N LEU A 53 3.02 26.55 12.78
CA LEU A 53 3.37 27.29 14.00
C LEU A 53 4.75 27.96 13.94
N TYR A 54 5.66 27.49 13.08
CA TYR A 54 6.95 28.14 12.84
C TYR A 54 6.86 29.35 11.89
N GLY A 55 5.80 29.48 11.10
CA GLY A 55 5.64 30.56 10.11
C GLY A 55 6.79 30.58 9.09
N GLU A 56 7.36 31.75 8.80
CA GLU A 56 8.43 31.95 7.82
C GLU A 56 9.84 31.57 8.33
N LYS A 57 9.95 30.99 9.53
CA LYS A 57 11.25 30.67 10.13
C LYS A 57 11.94 29.44 9.52
N LEU A 58 11.19 28.59 8.81
CA LEU A 58 11.73 27.39 8.19
C LEU A 58 12.22 27.73 6.77
N THR A 59 13.42 27.24 6.43
CA THR A 59 14.04 27.48 5.13
C THR A 59 13.84 26.32 4.15
N ASN A 60 13.52 25.13 4.66
CA ASN A 60 13.16 23.97 3.87
C ASN A 60 11.66 24.02 3.51
N ALA A 61 11.32 23.89 2.23
CA ALA A 61 9.93 23.85 1.77
C ALA A 61 9.30 22.44 1.88
N ASN A 62 10.12 21.39 1.98
CA ASN A 62 9.68 19.99 1.93
C ASN A 62 9.63 19.34 3.34
N VAL A 63 9.55 20.14 4.40
CA VAL A 63 9.64 19.67 5.79
C VAL A 63 8.62 18.60 6.12
N VAL A 64 7.40 18.76 5.61
CA VAL A 64 6.31 17.81 5.86
C VAL A 64 6.69 16.43 5.30
N ASP A 65 7.06 16.37 4.02
CA ASP A 65 7.44 15.11 3.36
C ASP A 65 8.69 14.49 3.98
N ASP A 66 9.73 15.29 4.26
CA ASP A 66 10.96 14.81 4.86
C ASP A 66 10.74 14.20 6.26
N VAL A 67 9.87 14.82 7.07
CA VAL A 67 9.51 14.30 8.40
C VAL A 67 8.68 13.02 8.26
N ILE A 68 7.70 12.99 7.36
CA ILE A 68 6.90 11.78 7.09
C ILE A 68 7.82 10.63 6.66
N ASP A 69 8.71 10.84 5.70
CA ASP A 69 9.67 9.83 5.22
C ASP A 69 10.57 9.34 6.34
N PHE A 70 11.07 10.27 7.16
CA PHE A 70 11.90 9.93 8.29
C PHE A 70 11.16 9.04 9.31
N MET A 71 9.90 9.39 9.62
CA MET A 71 9.05 8.64 10.55
C MET A 71 8.65 7.27 9.98
N LEU A 72 8.20 7.19 8.72
CA LEU A 72 7.91 5.92 8.06
C LEU A 72 9.14 5.02 8.00
N GLY A 73 10.34 5.58 7.80
CA GLY A 73 11.60 4.84 7.88
C GLY A 73 11.88 4.24 9.27
N ARG A 74 11.26 4.74 10.35
CA ARG A 74 11.39 4.16 11.69
C ARG A 74 10.54 2.91 11.87
N PHE A 75 9.39 2.82 11.21
CA PHE A 75 8.58 1.60 11.23
C PHE A 75 9.38 0.40 10.73
N ARG A 76 10.21 0.60 9.70
CA ARG A 76 11.04 -0.48 9.19
C ARG A 76 11.92 -1.10 10.28
N ALA A 77 12.69 -0.30 11.00
CA ALA A 77 13.55 -0.80 12.05
C ALA A 77 12.74 -1.46 13.18
N TRP A 78 11.67 -0.78 13.63
CA TRP A 78 10.85 -1.28 14.74
C TRP A 78 10.20 -2.63 14.43
N TYR A 79 9.50 -2.77 13.31
CA TYR A 79 8.83 -4.03 12.97
C TYR A 79 9.84 -5.14 12.61
N GLN A 80 11.03 -4.81 12.08
CA GLN A 80 12.10 -5.79 11.92
C GLN A 80 12.59 -6.32 13.27
N ASP A 81 12.78 -5.46 14.27
CA ASP A 81 13.17 -5.85 15.62
C ASP A 81 12.09 -6.71 16.31
N GLU A 82 10.81 -6.54 15.94
CA GLU A 82 9.69 -7.40 16.38
C GLU A 82 9.59 -8.72 15.59
N GLY A 83 10.44 -8.94 14.60
CA GLY A 83 10.54 -10.20 13.85
C GLY A 83 9.70 -10.26 12.57
N TYR A 84 9.13 -9.14 12.11
CA TYR A 84 8.40 -9.11 10.84
C TYR A 84 9.32 -9.23 9.63
N GLY A 85 8.86 -9.94 8.61
CA GLY A 85 9.57 -10.07 7.33
C GLY A 85 9.78 -8.72 6.64
N VAL A 86 10.97 -8.52 6.08
CA VAL A 86 11.34 -7.26 5.41
C VAL A 86 10.38 -6.93 4.27
N ASP A 87 10.00 -7.95 3.50
CA ASP A 87 9.07 -7.85 2.38
C ASP A 87 7.65 -7.46 2.80
N THR A 88 7.16 -7.96 3.94
CA THR A 88 5.88 -7.57 4.56
C THR A 88 5.88 -6.09 4.89
N ILE A 89 6.95 -5.63 5.53
CA ILE A 89 7.14 -4.23 5.88
C ILE A 89 7.19 -3.36 4.62
N GLN A 90 7.93 -3.79 3.58
CA GLN A 90 7.99 -3.06 2.31
C GLN A 90 6.63 -3.00 1.59
N ALA A 91 5.87 -4.10 1.60
CA ALA A 91 4.53 -4.16 1.00
C ALA A 91 3.59 -3.11 1.60
N VAL A 92 3.61 -2.92 2.92
CA VAL A 92 2.80 -1.89 3.60
C VAL A 92 3.38 -0.49 3.39
N LEU A 93 4.70 -0.31 3.52
CA LEU A 93 5.37 0.99 3.32
C LEU A 93 5.19 1.53 1.90
N ALA A 94 5.07 0.67 0.88
CA ALA A 94 4.80 1.08 -0.49
C ALA A 94 3.46 1.84 -0.64
N ARG A 95 2.54 1.69 0.32
CA ARG A 95 1.28 2.46 0.39
C ARG A 95 1.41 3.78 1.14
N ARG A 96 2.56 4.02 1.80
CA ARG A 96 2.88 5.23 2.58
C ARG A 96 1.76 5.69 3.52
N PRO A 97 1.16 4.81 4.35
CA PRO A 97 0.07 5.23 5.23
C PRO A 97 0.60 6.19 6.31
N THR A 98 0.08 7.41 6.34
CA THR A 98 0.51 8.48 7.26
C THR A 98 -0.10 8.36 8.65
N ARG A 99 -1.06 7.45 8.84
CA ARG A 99 -1.72 7.17 10.12
C ARG A 99 -1.04 5.96 10.78
N PRO A 100 -0.31 6.11 11.89
CA PRO A 100 0.46 5.02 12.47
C PRO A 100 -0.37 3.80 12.90
N ALA A 101 -1.54 4.03 13.50
CA ALA A 101 -2.46 2.96 13.86
C ALA A 101 -2.98 2.18 12.63
N ASP A 102 -3.15 2.87 11.50
CA ASP A 102 -3.54 2.25 10.23
C ASP A 102 -2.39 1.41 9.64
N PHE A 103 -1.15 1.89 9.72
CA PHE A 103 0.05 1.12 9.36
C PHE A 103 0.11 -0.21 10.12
N ASP A 104 -0.12 -0.19 11.43
CA ASP A 104 -0.13 -1.38 12.28
C ASP A 104 -1.25 -2.37 11.90
N ALA A 105 -2.46 -1.86 11.63
CA ALA A 105 -3.58 -2.69 11.17
C ALA A 105 -3.26 -3.39 9.84
N ARG A 106 -2.61 -2.69 8.90
CA ARG A 106 -2.14 -3.26 7.62
C ARG A 106 -1.05 -4.30 7.83
N MET A 107 -0.08 -4.03 8.71
CA MET A 107 0.98 -5.00 9.05
C MET A 107 0.40 -6.31 9.55
N LYS A 108 -0.52 -6.24 10.52
CA LYS A 108 -1.21 -7.43 11.06
C LYS A 108 -1.99 -8.19 10.00
N ALA A 109 -2.73 -7.46 9.15
CA ALA A 109 -3.51 -8.05 8.07
C ALA A 109 -2.64 -8.77 7.03
N VAL A 110 -1.55 -8.14 6.59
CA VAL A 110 -0.63 -8.74 5.60
C VAL A 110 0.11 -9.93 6.22
N SER A 111 0.53 -9.84 7.48
CA SER A 111 1.13 -10.98 8.18
C SER A 111 0.18 -12.16 8.31
N HIS A 112 -1.11 -11.91 8.59
CA HIS A 112 -2.11 -12.97 8.58
C HIS A 112 -2.32 -13.55 7.18
N PHE A 113 -2.44 -12.69 6.16
CA PHE A 113 -2.59 -13.12 4.76
C PHE A 113 -1.48 -14.08 4.35
N ARG A 114 -0.21 -13.82 4.74
CA ARG A 114 0.92 -14.72 4.46
C ARG A 114 0.76 -16.14 5.02
N THR A 115 -0.12 -16.35 6.01
CA THR A 115 -0.39 -17.68 6.57
C THR A 115 -1.43 -18.47 5.77
N LEU A 116 -2.15 -17.81 4.86
CA LEU A 116 -3.13 -18.45 3.99
C LEU A 116 -2.43 -19.21 2.86
N GLU A 117 -2.99 -20.34 2.46
CA GLU A 117 -2.43 -21.20 1.40
C GLU A 117 -2.37 -20.45 0.05
N GLU A 118 -3.33 -19.57 -0.19
CA GLU A 118 -3.48 -18.81 -1.43
C GLU A 118 -2.47 -17.67 -1.58
N SER A 119 -1.83 -17.25 -0.47
CA SER A 119 -1.02 -16.03 -0.43
C SER A 119 0.12 -16.03 -1.42
N SER A 120 0.85 -17.15 -1.53
CA SER A 120 2.02 -17.23 -2.41
C SER A 120 1.63 -17.10 -3.88
N ALA A 121 0.57 -17.80 -4.29
CA ALA A 121 0.02 -17.74 -5.65
C ALA A 121 -0.47 -16.33 -5.99
N LEU A 122 -1.23 -15.70 -5.09
CA LEU A 122 -1.77 -14.35 -5.30
C LEU A 122 -0.70 -13.25 -5.31
N ALA A 123 0.33 -13.37 -4.48
CA ALA A 123 1.49 -12.47 -4.51
C ALA A 123 2.24 -12.59 -5.85
N ALA A 124 2.49 -13.81 -6.32
CA ALA A 124 3.11 -14.06 -7.62
C ALA A 124 2.27 -13.51 -8.78
N ALA A 125 0.95 -13.71 -8.75
CA ALA A 125 0.02 -13.16 -9.73
C ALA A 125 0.02 -11.63 -9.73
N ASN A 126 -0.01 -10.98 -8.56
CA ASN A 126 0.06 -9.52 -8.47
C ASN A 126 1.40 -8.96 -8.95
N LYS A 127 2.50 -9.67 -8.71
CA LYS A 127 3.81 -9.32 -9.29
C LYS A 127 3.81 -9.43 -10.81
N ARG A 128 3.21 -10.48 -11.36
CA ARG A 128 3.02 -10.61 -12.81
C ARG A 128 2.18 -9.45 -13.36
N VAL A 129 1.06 -9.12 -12.71
CA VAL A 129 0.22 -7.97 -13.08
C VAL A 129 1.02 -6.67 -13.08
N SER A 130 1.73 -6.37 -11.99
CA SER A 130 2.55 -5.16 -11.88
C SER A 130 3.57 -5.05 -13.01
N ASN A 131 4.23 -6.17 -13.35
CA ASN A 131 5.21 -6.22 -14.44
C ASN A 131 4.59 -6.06 -15.83
N ILE A 132 3.38 -6.59 -16.06
CA ILE A 132 2.65 -6.42 -17.31
C ILE A 132 2.27 -4.94 -17.49
N LEU A 133 1.68 -4.35 -16.45
CA LEU A 133 1.25 -2.95 -16.47
C LEU A 133 2.44 -1.99 -16.65
N ALA A 134 3.56 -2.24 -15.98
CA ALA A 134 4.76 -1.40 -16.10
C ALA A 134 5.43 -1.44 -17.49
N LYS A 135 5.09 -2.42 -18.34
CA LYS A 135 5.60 -2.55 -19.70
C LYS A 135 4.65 -2.02 -20.77
N SER A 136 3.46 -1.56 -20.37
CA SER A 136 2.45 -1.07 -21.29
C SER A 136 2.44 0.45 -21.29
N ASP A 137 2.51 1.04 -22.49
CA ASP A 137 2.33 2.49 -22.70
C ASP A 137 0.87 2.84 -23.05
N GLU A 138 -0.06 1.88 -22.97
CA GLU A 138 -1.46 2.08 -23.31
C GLU A 138 -2.17 2.91 -22.23
N THR A 139 -3.03 3.82 -22.64
CA THR A 139 -3.95 4.51 -21.73
C THR A 139 -5.10 3.57 -21.38
N LEU A 140 -5.25 3.26 -20.09
CA LEU A 140 -6.28 2.34 -19.61
C LEU A 140 -7.63 3.05 -19.51
N ASN A 141 -8.71 2.26 -19.55
CA ASN A 141 -10.05 2.76 -19.29
C ASN A 141 -10.27 2.93 -17.78
N ASP A 142 -11.22 3.78 -17.41
CA ASP A 142 -11.61 3.94 -16.01
C ASP A 142 -12.31 2.68 -15.45
N ILE A 143 -13.02 1.96 -16.33
CA ILE A 143 -13.81 0.77 -16.00
C ILE A 143 -13.57 -0.35 -17.02
N VAL A 144 -13.83 -1.59 -16.59
CA VAL A 144 -13.85 -2.75 -17.48
C VAL A 144 -15.14 -2.72 -18.29
N HIS A 145 -15.04 -2.78 -19.62
CA HIS A 145 -16.19 -2.81 -20.52
C HIS A 145 -16.63 -4.26 -20.77
N ALA A 146 -17.81 -4.61 -20.26
CA ALA A 146 -18.36 -5.96 -20.38
C ALA A 146 -18.59 -6.39 -21.85
N SER A 147 -18.89 -5.45 -22.74
CA SER A 147 -19.12 -5.70 -24.18
C SER A 147 -17.87 -6.17 -24.94
N VAL A 148 -16.68 -5.99 -24.36
CA VAL A 148 -15.39 -6.32 -24.99
C VAL A 148 -14.80 -7.62 -24.44
N LEU A 149 -15.34 -8.14 -23.33
CA LEU A 149 -14.91 -9.42 -22.76
C LEU A 149 -15.32 -10.57 -23.69
N LYS A 150 -14.39 -11.47 -23.98
CA LYS A 150 -14.58 -12.60 -24.91
C LYS A 150 -14.47 -13.95 -24.23
N GLU A 151 -13.42 -14.15 -23.44
CA GLU A 151 -13.16 -15.45 -22.81
C GLU A 151 -13.98 -15.65 -21.54
N ALA A 152 -14.39 -16.89 -21.26
CA ALA A 152 -15.14 -17.20 -20.04
C ALA A 152 -14.37 -16.84 -18.76
N ALA A 153 -13.04 -17.03 -18.76
CA ALA A 153 -12.20 -16.73 -17.61
C ALA A 153 -12.10 -15.23 -17.29
N GLU A 154 -12.01 -14.34 -18.30
CA GLU A 154 -12.02 -12.89 -18.06
C GLU A 154 -13.40 -12.37 -17.64
N ILE A 155 -14.48 -12.98 -18.12
CA ILE A 155 -15.84 -12.68 -17.68
C ILE A 155 -16.02 -13.08 -16.21
N LYS A 156 -15.58 -14.29 -15.81
CA LYS A 156 -15.63 -14.78 -14.42
C LYS A 156 -14.85 -13.85 -13.49
N LEU A 157 -13.61 -13.51 -13.85
CA LEU A 157 -12.77 -12.62 -13.06
C LEU A 157 -13.40 -11.22 -12.95
N ALA A 158 -13.87 -10.62 -14.05
CA ALA A 158 -14.51 -9.31 -14.03
C ALA A 158 -15.74 -9.27 -13.12
N GLY A 159 -16.60 -10.29 -13.18
CA GLY A 159 -17.76 -10.42 -12.30
C GLY A 159 -17.37 -10.49 -10.81
N ASN A 160 -16.39 -11.33 -10.47
CA ASN A 160 -15.90 -11.47 -9.10
C ASN A 160 -15.31 -10.15 -8.56
N LEU A 161 -14.57 -9.40 -9.39
CA LEU A 161 -14.00 -8.12 -8.97
C LEU A 161 -15.07 -7.07 -8.67
N VAL A 162 -16.15 -7.00 -9.44
CA VAL A 162 -17.26 -6.08 -9.17
C VAL A 162 -17.91 -6.42 -7.83
N VAL A 163 -18.23 -7.69 -7.60
CA VAL A 163 -18.84 -8.15 -6.33
C VAL A 163 -17.93 -7.89 -5.14
N LEU A 164 -16.64 -8.22 -5.25
CA LEU A 164 -15.69 -8.02 -4.15
C LEU A 164 -15.45 -6.55 -3.88
N ARG A 165 -15.31 -5.70 -4.91
CA ARG A 165 -15.14 -4.26 -4.71
C ARG A 165 -16.27 -3.69 -3.82
N ASP A 166 -17.52 -4.02 -4.14
CA ASP A 166 -18.67 -3.50 -3.42
C ASP A 166 -18.76 -4.09 -2.01
N LYS A 167 -18.47 -5.39 -1.86
CA LYS A 167 -18.42 -6.07 -0.56
C LYS A 167 -17.34 -5.52 0.37
N LEU A 168 -16.18 -5.15 -0.17
CA LEU A 168 -14.98 -4.81 0.60
C LEU A 168 -14.88 -3.33 0.97
N GLN A 169 -15.61 -2.44 0.30
CA GLN A 169 -15.67 -1.02 0.63
C GLN A 169 -15.89 -0.75 2.13
N PRO A 170 -16.90 -1.34 2.82
CA PRO A 170 -17.08 -1.13 4.25
C PRO A 170 -15.93 -1.69 5.10
N TYR A 171 -15.23 -2.72 4.64
CA TYR A 171 -14.08 -3.28 5.38
C TYR A 171 -12.90 -2.33 5.33
N PHE A 172 -12.59 -1.76 4.16
CA PHE A 172 -11.54 -0.76 4.02
C PHE A 172 -11.83 0.51 4.83
N ALA A 173 -13.07 1.00 4.78
CA ALA A 173 -13.49 2.18 5.55
C ALA A 173 -13.36 1.98 7.08
N ALA A 174 -13.55 0.75 7.55
CA ALA A 174 -13.43 0.38 8.97
C ALA A 174 -12.01 -0.09 9.37
N GLY A 175 -11.03 -0.10 8.47
CA GLY A 175 -9.69 -0.63 8.73
C GLY A 175 -9.66 -2.16 8.96
N ARG A 176 -10.71 -2.89 8.55
CA ARG A 176 -10.82 -4.35 8.64
C ARG A 176 -10.05 -5.04 7.51
N TYR A 177 -8.77 -4.73 7.40
CA TYR A 177 -7.92 -5.18 6.30
C TYR A 177 -7.70 -6.69 6.27
N GLN A 178 -7.66 -7.34 7.43
CA GLN A 178 -7.48 -8.79 7.52
C GLN A 178 -8.67 -9.50 6.86
N ASP A 179 -9.90 -9.12 7.23
CA ASP A 179 -11.12 -9.67 6.65
C ASP A 179 -11.16 -9.42 5.13
N ALA A 180 -10.73 -8.23 4.70
CA ALA A 180 -10.66 -7.92 3.28
C ALA A 180 -9.66 -8.80 2.52
N LEU A 181 -8.48 -9.07 3.07
CA LEU A 181 -7.49 -9.94 2.45
C LEU A 181 -7.92 -11.42 2.42
N ILE A 182 -8.66 -11.88 3.44
CA ILE A 182 -9.26 -13.24 3.44
C ILE A 182 -10.26 -13.37 2.29
N GLU A 183 -11.12 -12.39 2.09
CA GLU A 183 -12.09 -12.39 0.99
C GLU A 183 -11.41 -12.29 -0.39
N LEU A 184 -10.35 -11.49 -0.49
CA LEU A 184 -9.53 -11.41 -1.70
C LEU A 184 -8.74 -12.70 -1.96
N ALA A 185 -8.48 -13.54 -0.95
CA ALA A 185 -7.81 -14.83 -1.14
C ALA A 185 -8.63 -15.77 -2.05
N ALA A 186 -9.97 -15.64 -2.04
CA ALA A 186 -10.86 -16.38 -2.92
C ALA A 186 -10.65 -16.08 -4.42
N LEU A 187 -9.91 -15.03 -4.77
CA LEU A 187 -9.56 -14.72 -6.17
C LEU A 187 -8.46 -15.61 -6.74
N ARG A 188 -7.83 -16.48 -5.96
CA ARG A 188 -6.76 -17.38 -6.45
C ARG A 188 -7.17 -18.12 -7.72
N GLU A 189 -8.22 -18.93 -7.65
CA GLU A 189 -8.66 -19.76 -8.79
C GLU A 189 -9.07 -18.91 -10.01
N PRO A 190 -9.94 -17.87 -9.89
CA PRO A 190 -10.28 -17.00 -11.02
C PRO A 190 -9.07 -16.30 -11.67
N VAL A 191 -8.05 -15.96 -10.88
CA VAL A 191 -6.83 -15.31 -11.39
C VAL A 191 -5.94 -16.30 -12.13
N ASP A 192 -5.80 -17.52 -11.58
CA ASP A 192 -5.05 -18.60 -12.23
C ASP A 192 -5.72 -18.97 -13.58
N GLU A 193 -7.03 -19.19 -13.58
CA GLU A 193 -7.81 -19.48 -14.79
C GLU A 193 -7.70 -18.37 -15.84
N PHE A 194 -7.72 -17.10 -15.41
CA PHE A 194 -7.50 -15.98 -16.33
C PHE A 194 -6.13 -16.08 -16.99
N PHE A 195 -5.08 -16.31 -16.22
CA PHE A 195 -3.72 -16.34 -16.76
C PHE A 195 -3.38 -17.58 -17.59
N GLU A 196 -4.09 -18.69 -17.38
CA GLU A 196 -4.00 -19.90 -18.19
C GLU A 196 -4.73 -19.76 -19.53
N ASN A 197 -5.93 -19.14 -19.51
CA ASN A 197 -6.83 -19.15 -20.67
C ASN A 197 -6.88 -17.83 -21.44
N VAL A 198 -6.31 -16.74 -20.91
CA VAL A 198 -6.42 -15.39 -21.49
C VAL A 198 -5.05 -14.82 -21.84
N MET A 199 -4.84 -14.61 -23.15
CA MET A 199 -3.68 -13.87 -23.64
C MET A 199 -3.88 -12.36 -23.43
N VAL A 200 -3.18 -11.75 -22.47
CA VAL A 200 -3.32 -10.32 -22.14
C VAL A 200 -2.94 -9.42 -23.32
N ASN A 201 -1.85 -9.73 -24.03
CA ASN A 201 -1.39 -8.97 -25.19
C ASN A 201 -2.14 -9.38 -26.47
N ALA A 202 -3.46 -9.16 -26.49
CA ALA A 202 -4.30 -9.45 -27.64
C ALA A 202 -3.93 -8.56 -28.85
N GLU A 203 -4.15 -9.06 -30.08
CA GLU A 203 -3.96 -8.28 -31.31
C GLU A 203 -4.94 -7.11 -31.39
N ASP A 204 -6.20 -7.39 -31.08
CA ASP A 204 -7.26 -6.40 -30.95
C ASP A 204 -6.95 -5.43 -29.81
N LYS A 205 -6.82 -4.14 -30.15
CA LYS A 205 -6.42 -3.09 -29.22
C LYS A 205 -7.44 -2.89 -28.10
N ASP A 206 -8.74 -2.93 -28.42
CA ASP A 206 -9.79 -2.68 -27.42
C ASP A 206 -9.84 -3.83 -26.41
N VAL A 207 -9.69 -5.08 -26.89
CA VAL A 207 -9.58 -6.27 -26.03
C VAL A 207 -8.33 -6.18 -25.14
N ARG A 208 -7.18 -5.82 -25.70
CA ARG A 208 -5.93 -5.66 -24.95
C ARG A 208 -6.06 -4.61 -23.84
N ILE A 209 -6.57 -3.41 -24.16
CA ILE A 209 -6.78 -2.34 -23.18
C ILE A 209 -7.77 -2.79 -22.09
N ASN A 210 -8.84 -3.48 -22.45
CA ASN A 210 -9.83 -3.96 -21.49
C ASN A 210 -9.25 -4.99 -20.52
N ARG A 211 -8.40 -5.91 -21.01
CA ARG A 211 -7.67 -6.89 -20.19
C ARG A 211 -6.66 -6.23 -19.25
N LEU A 212 -5.91 -5.24 -19.74
CA LEU A 212 -5.01 -4.45 -18.89
C LEU A 212 -5.78 -3.67 -17.82
N THR A 213 -6.94 -3.11 -18.18
CA THR A 213 -7.84 -2.43 -17.25
C THR A 213 -8.33 -3.40 -16.16
N LEU A 214 -8.74 -4.62 -16.55
CA LEU A 214 -9.16 -5.66 -15.61
C LEU A 214 -8.05 -6.01 -14.61
N LEU A 215 -6.81 -6.20 -15.08
CA LEU A 215 -5.65 -6.45 -14.23
C LEU A 215 -5.32 -5.26 -13.33
N SER A 216 -5.47 -4.03 -13.82
CA SER A 216 -5.33 -2.82 -13.01
C SER A 216 -6.34 -2.81 -11.87
N LYS A 217 -7.62 -3.11 -12.14
CA LYS A 217 -8.68 -3.17 -11.12
C LYS A 217 -8.45 -4.26 -10.08
N LEU A 218 -7.94 -5.43 -10.50
CA LEU A 218 -7.50 -6.47 -9.58
C LEU A 218 -6.41 -5.94 -8.62
N ARG A 219 -5.37 -5.32 -9.17
CA ARG A 219 -4.25 -4.78 -8.38
C ARG A 219 -4.71 -3.66 -7.44
N GLU A 220 -5.58 -2.77 -7.91
CA GLU A 220 -6.14 -1.67 -7.11
C GLU A 220 -6.81 -2.16 -5.81
N LEU A 221 -7.51 -3.31 -5.83
CA LEU A 221 -8.13 -3.88 -4.63
C LEU A 221 -7.10 -4.28 -3.56
N PHE A 222 -6.01 -4.94 -3.96
CA PHE A 222 -4.95 -5.29 -3.01
C PHE A 222 -4.20 -4.06 -2.50
N LEU A 223 -3.98 -3.06 -3.37
CA LEU A 223 -3.36 -1.79 -3.00
C LEU A 223 -4.17 -0.96 -2.00
N GLN A 224 -5.46 -1.26 -1.79
CA GLN A 224 -6.20 -0.69 -0.66
C GLN A 224 -5.60 -1.11 0.69
N VAL A 225 -4.82 -2.20 0.75
CA VAL A 225 -4.16 -2.72 1.95
C VAL A 225 -2.63 -2.62 1.86
N ALA A 226 -2.02 -3.21 0.84
CA ALA A 226 -0.56 -3.28 0.68
C ALA A 226 -0.19 -3.58 -0.79
N ASP A 227 1.04 -3.28 -1.19
CA ASP A 227 1.57 -3.81 -2.45
C ASP A 227 2.03 -5.26 -2.27
N ILE A 228 1.08 -6.19 -2.37
CA ILE A 228 1.34 -7.62 -2.16
C ILE A 228 2.28 -8.24 -3.21
N SER A 229 2.57 -7.53 -4.32
CA SER A 229 3.58 -7.98 -5.28
C SER A 229 5.01 -8.01 -4.72
N LEU A 230 5.21 -7.34 -3.58
CA LEU A 230 6.48 -7.29 -2.87
C LEU A 230 6.69 -8.45 -1.90
N LEU A 231 5.65 -9.25 -1.61
CA LEU A 231 5.75 -10.45 -0.77
C LEU A 231 6.51 -11.55 -1.54
N GLN A 232 7.67 -11.96 -1.02
CA GLN A 232 8.52 -13.01 -1.61
C GLN A 232 8.53 -14.27 -0.75
#